data_AF-A0A1M2W707-F1
#
_entry.id   AF-A0A1M2W707-F1
#
_cell.length_a   1.000
_cell.length_b   1.000
_cell.length_c   1.000
_cell.angle_alpha   90.00
_cell.angle_beta   90.00
_cell.angle_gamma   90.00
#
_symmetry.space_group_name_H-M   'P 1'
#
loop_
_entity.id
_entity.type
_entity.pdbx_description
1 polymer ?
#
loop_
_entity_poly.entity_id
_entity_poly.type
_entity_poly.pdbx_seq_one_letter_code
_entity_poly.pdbx_strand_id
1 'polypeptide(L)'
;MVEIFCEAVPKAAENFLALCASGYYDNCLWHRNIKGFMIQTGDPSGSGKGGQSIWGKPFPDEVRTTLKFNNRGILAMANSGPDTNKSQFFITYAKQPHLDGKYTIFGKVSLRAFQFTREAARS
;
A
#
# COMPACT_ATOMS: atom_id res chain seq x y z
N MET A 1 0.22 13.09 -4.84
CA MET A 1 -0.65 12.51 -5.90
C MET A 1 -0.19 11.09 -6.19
N VAL A 2 -1.13 10.15 -6.21
CA VAL A 2 -0.91 8.71 -6.43
C VAL A 2 -1.66 8.30 -7.69
N GLU A 3 -1.08 7.42 -8.49
CA GLU A 3 -1.71 6.75 -9.62
C GLU A 3 -2.12 5.33 -9.18
N ILE A 4 -3.37 4.94 -9.43
CA ILE A 4 -3.94 3.63 -9.04
C ILE A 4 -4.19 2.80 -10.30
N PHE A 5 -3.82 1.52 -10.27
CA PHE A 5 -3.89 0.61 -11.40
C PHE A 5 -5.24 -0.15 -11.45
N CYS A 6 -6.34 0.59 -11.57
CA CYS A 6 -7.70 0.05 -11.43
C CYS A 6 -8.01 -1.15 -12.33
N GLU A 7 -7.54 -1.16 -13.58
CA GLU A 7 -7.77 -2.28 -14.51
C GLU A 7 -6.96 -3.51 -14.15
N ALA A 8 -5.74 -3.33 -13.66
CA ALA A 8 -4.85 -4.43 -13.33
C ALA A 8 -5.29 -5.13 -12.04
N VAL A 9 -5.76 -4.37 -11.06
CA VAL A 9 -6.07 -4.84 -9.70
C VAL A 9 -7.42 -4.28 -9.21
N PRO A 10 -8.54 -4.63 -9.87
CA PRO A 10 -9.83 -4.02 -9.61
C PRO A 10 -10.27 -4.10 -8.15
N LYS A 11 -10.04 -5.22 -7.46
CA LYS A 11 -10.44 -5.34 -6.05
C LYS A 11 -9.58 -4.50 -5.12
N ALA A 12 -8.26 -4.53 -5.29
CA ALA A 12 -7.38 -3.72 -4.45
C ALA A 12 -7.62 -2.22 -4.68
N ALA A 13 -7.85 -1.82 -5.93
CA ALA A 13 -8.17 -0.45 -6.29
C ALA A 13 -9.52 0.00 -5.73
N GLU A 14 -10.59 -0.80 -5.90
CA GLU A 14 -11.91 -0.52 -5.35
C GLU A 14 -11.83 -0.36 -3.83
N ASN A 15 -11.20 -1.31 -3.13
CA ASN A 15 -11.02 -1.26 -1.69
C ASN A 15 -10.27 0.00 -1.25
N PHE A 16 -9.14 0.31 -1.88
CA PHE A 16 -8.35 1.49 -1.53
C PHE A 16 -9.13 2.79 -1.74
N LEU A 17 -9.75 2.96 -2.91
CA LEU A 17 -10.47 4.17 -3.27
C LEU A 17 -11.73 4.38 -2.41
N ALA A 18 -12.47 3.31 -2.11
CA ALA A 18 -13.64 3.39 -1.25
C ALA A 18 -13.27 3.73 0.20
N LEU A 19 -12.18 3.16 0.75
CA LEU A 19 -11.67 3.54 2.07
C LEU A 19 -11.16 4.99 2.10
N CYS A 20 -10.53 5.47 1.04
CA CYS A 20 -10.20 6.90 0.90
C CYS A 20 -11.46 7.77 0.89
N ALA A 21 -12.46 7.41 0.10
CA ALA A 21 -13.70 8.19 -0.03
C ALA A 21 -14.52 8.26 1.27
N SER A 22 -14.42 7.25 2.13
CA SER A 22 -15.11 7.23 3.42
C SER A 22 -14.34 7.92 4.55
N GLY A 23 -13.16 8.50 4.28
CA GLY A 23 -12.28 9.06 5.31
C GLY A 23 -11.64 8.00 6.23
N TYR A 24 -11.63 6.72 5.83
CA TYR A 24 -11.12 5.62 6.67
C TYR A 24 -9.64 5.80 7.01
N TYR A 25 -8.88 6.37 6.09
CA TYR A 25 -7.45 6.64 6.27
C TYR A 25 -7.15 7.97 6.96
N ASP A 26 -8.16 8.76 7.30
CA ASP A 26 -7.95 10.03 7.97
C ASP A 26 -7.32 9.79 9.34
N ASN A 27 -6.23 10.52 9.61
CA ASN A 27 -5.41 10.38 10.81
C ASN A 27 -4.76 9.00 11.02
N CYS A 28 -4.79 8.10 10.03
CA CYS A 28 -4.03 6.86 10.09
C CYS A 28 -2.53 7.15 10.26
N LEU A 29 -1.91 6.55 11.27
CA LEU A 29 -0.48 6.69 11.52
C LEU A 29 0.35 5.90 10.50
N TRP A 30 1.52 6.44 10.17
CA TRP A 30 2.59 5.68 9.53
C TRP A 30 3.32 4.82 10.58
N HIS A 31 2.63 3.78 11.05
CA HIS A 31 3.01 3.02 12.24
C HIS A 31 4.26 2.14 12.05
N ARG A 32 4.73 1.94 10.82
CA ARG A 32 5.96 1.16 10.55
C ARG A 32 6.77 1.79 9.43
N ASN A 33 7.94 2.31 9.77
CA ASN A 33 8.88 2.96 8.85
C ASN A 33 10.23 2.25 8.91
N ILE A 34 10.66 1.64 7.80
CA ILE A 34 11.96 0.98 7.70
C ILE A 34 12.80 1.73 6.68
N LYS A 35 13.82 2.45 7.18
CA LYS A 35 14.70 3.30 6.38
C LYS A 35 15.30 2.53 5.20
N GLY A 36 15.14 3.08 3.99
CA GLY A 36 15.65 2.49 2.74
C GLY A 36 14.79 1.33 2.20
N PHE A 37 13.78 0.86 2.94
CA PHE A 37 12.91 -0.22 2.52
C PHE A 37 11.52 0.31 2.14
N MET A 38 10.68 0.59 3.12
CA MET A 38 9.29 1.01 2.92
C MET A 38 8.72 1.72 4.16
N ILE A 39 7.59 2.40 3.95
CA ILE A 39 6.75 2.96 5.00
C ILE A 39 5.33 2.40 4.87
N GLN A 40 4.73 2.01 5.99
CA GLN A 40 3.45 1.30 6.05
C GLN A 40 2.43 2.07 6.90
N THR A 41 1.17 2.05 6.44
CA THR A 41 0.02 2.69 7.09
C THR A 41 -1.27 1.91 6.77
N GLY A 42 -2.43 2.52 7.02
CA GLY A 42 -3.75 1.96 6.71
C GLY A 42 -4.37 1.14 7.84
N ASP A 43 -3.85 1.26 9.05
CA ASP A 43 -4.46 0.72 10.27
C ASP A 43 -4.98 1.90 11.13
N PRO A 44 -6.31 2.09 11.25
CA PRO A 44 -6.88 3.16 12.07
C PRO A 44 -6.50 3.06 13.55
N SER A 45 -6.16 1.88 14.04
CA SER A 45 -5.70 1.70 15.43
C SER A 45 -4.23 2.09 15.64
N GLY A 46 -3.45 2.19 14.56
CA GLY A 46 -2.00 2.40 14.61
C GLY A 46 -1.19 1.22 15.17
N SER A 47 -1.81 0.10 15.50
CA SER A 47 -1.14 -1.06 16.12
C SER A 47 -0.33 -1.93 15.13
N GLY A 48 -0.62 -1.80 13.83
CA GLY A 48 -0.11 -2.66 12.77
C GLY A 48 -0.81 -4.02 12.68
N LYS A 49 -1.75 -4.32 13.59
CA LYS A 49 -2.53 -5.57 13.63
C LYS A 49 -3.98 -5.38 13.19
N GLY A 50 -4.44 -4.14 13.11
CA GLY A 50 -5.81 -3.78 12.77
C GLY A 50 -6.01 -3.57 11.27
N GLY A 51 -7.12 -2.89 10.95
CA GLY A 51 -7.52 -2.64 9.57
C GLY A 51 -8.48 -3.69 9.00
N GLN A 52 -9.43 -3.24 8.19
CA GLN A 52 -10.43 -4.08 7.52
C GLN A 52 -10.64 -3.60 6.08
N SER A 53 -10.97 -4.51 5.18
CA SER A 53 -11.43 -4.14 3.84
C SER A 53 -12.84 -3.54 3.89
N ILE A 54 -13.27 -2.94 2.79
CA ILE A 54 -14.66 -2.48 2.63
C ILE A 54 -15.71 -3.59 2.75
N TRP A 55 -15.29 -4.85 2.61
CA TRP A 55 -16.16 -6.02 2.72
C TRP A 55 -16.17 -6.64 4.13
N GLY A 56 -15.46 -6.04 5.11
CA GLY A 56 -15.37 -6.57 6.48
C GLY A 56 -14.59 -7.87 6.63
N LYS A 57 -13.95 -8.35 5.55
CA LYS A 57 -13.18 -9.61 5.50
C LYS A 57 -11.94 -9.48 4.62
N PRO A 58 -10.91 -10.33 4.77
CA PRO A 58 -9.76 -10.30 3.86
C PRO A 58 -10.17 -10.57 2.41
N PHE A 59 -9.38 -10.06 1.46
CA PHE A 59 -9.59 -10.30 0.03
C PHE A 59 -8.33 -10.85 -0.68
N PRO A 60 -8.52 -11.58 -1.80
CA PRO A 60 -7.42 -12.25 -2.52
C PRO A 60 -6.34 -11.31 -3.06
N ASP A 61 -5.15 -11.85 -3.29
CA ASP A 61 -4.07 -11.15 -3.97
C ASP A 61 -4.36 -11.00 -5.47
N GLU A 62 -3.99 -9.85 -6.04
CA GLU A 62 -4.07 -9.55 -7.48
C GLU A 62 -2.66 -9.35 -8.05
N VAL A 63 -1.86 -10.42 -8.00
CA VAL A 63 -0.49 -10.40 -8.53
C VAL A 63 -0.50 -10.33 -10.06
N ARG A 64 0.33 -9.45 -10.62
CA ARG A 64 0.53 -9.30 -12.07
C ARG A 64 2.02 -9.39 -12.40
N THR A 65 2.35 -10.15 -13.44
CA THR A 65 3.75 -10.29 -13.90
C THR A 65 4.31 -8.99 -14.47
N THR A 66 3.46 -8.08 -14.94
CA THR A 66 3.82 -6.78 -15.47
C THR A 66 4.06 -5.72 -14.39
N LEU A 67 3.56 -5.93 -13.16
CA LEU A 67 3.74 -5.02 -12.04
C LEU A 67 4.87 -5.53 -11.15
N LYS A 68 5.90 -4.70 -10.97
CA LYS A 68 7.14 -5.05 -10.25
C LYS A 68 7.58 -3.95 -9.31
N PHE A 69 8.24 -4.32 -8.22
CA PHE A 69 8.94 -3.42 -7.31
C PHE A 69 10.28 -2.94 -7.91
N ASN A 70 10.24 -2.45 -9.15
CA ASN A 70 11.41 -2.06 -9.95
C ASN A 70 11.75 -0.56 -9.85
N ASN A 71 11.01 0.20 -9.05
CA ASN A 71 11.20 1.62 -8.84
C ASN A 71 10.88 2.01 -7.39
N ARG A 72 11.20 3.25 -7.02
CA ARG A 72 10.73 3.85 -5.77
C ARG A 72 9.26 4.27 -5.89
N GLY A 73 8.58 4.35 -4.76
CA GLY A 73 7.22 4.86 -4.65
C GLY A 73 6.16 3.91 -5.16
N ILE A 74 6.44 2.61 -5.19
CA ILE A 74 5.44 1.60 -5.51
C ILE A 74 4.52 1.44 -4.30
N LEU A 75 3.21 1.47 -4.54
CA LEU A 75 2.18 1.17 -3.55
C LEU A 75 1.79 -0.30 -3.65
N ALA A 76 1.79 -0.98 -2.51
CA ALA A 76 1.34 -2.36 -2.43
C ALA A 76 0.58 -2.65 -1.14
N MET A 77 -0.34 -3.61 -1.20
CA MET A 77 -1.09 -4.06 -0.03
C MET A 77 -0.15 -4.74 0.96
N ALA A 78 -0.30 -4.42 2.25
CA ALA A 78 0.28 -5.22 3.32
C ALA A 78 -0.67 -6.40 3.61
N ASN A 79 -0.08 -7.58 3.81
CA ASN A 79 -0.80 -8.81 4.11
C ASN A 79 -0.05 -9.63 5.18
N SER A 80 -0.71 -10.63 5.74
CA SER A 80 -0.17 -11.58 6.73
C SER A 80 -0.06 -13.00 6.15
N GLY A 81 0.21 -13.09 4.85
CA GLY A 81 0.16 -14.32 4.07
C GLY A 81 -0.72 -14.19 2.83
N PRO A 82 -0.72 -15.20 1.93
CA PRO A 82 -1.51 -15.17 0.70
C PRO A 82 -2.99 -14.88 0.97
N ASP A 83 -3.60 -14.03 0.14
CA ASP A 83 -5.03 -13.72 0.14
C ASP A 83 -5.57 -13.09 1.44
N THR A 84 -4.71 -12.38 2.18
CA THR A 84 -5.09 -11.75 3.46
C THR A 84 -5.14 -10.21 3.40
N ASN A 85 -5.36 -9.64 2.22
CA ASN A 85 -5.39 -8.18 2.05
C ASN A 85 -6.58 -7.55 2.80
N LYS A 86 -6.34 -6.39 3.43
CA LYS A 86 -7.37 -5.60 4.15
C LYS A 86 -7.23 -4.11 3.79
N SER A 87 -6.95 -3.23 4.75
CA SER A 87 -6.76 -1.79 4.52
C SER A 87 -5.30 -1.35 4.57
N GLN A 88 -4.40 -2.14 5.18
CA GLN A 88 -3.02 -1.73 5.33
C GLN A 88 -2.29 -1.78 3.98
N PHE A 89 -1.45 -0.78 3.74
CA PHE A 89 -0.61 -0.70 2.55
C PHE A 89 0.75 -0.08 2.88
N PHE A 90 1.71 -0.26 1.98
CA PHE A 90 3.03 0.32 2.12
C PHE A 90 3.51 0.97 0.82
N ILE A 91 4.46 1.89 0.97
CA ILE A 91 5.14 2.59 -0.11
C ILE A 91 6.62 2.26 -0.04
N THR A 92 7.21 1.77 -1.13
CA THR A 92 8.66 1.50 -1.15
C THR A 92 9.49 2.77 -1.35
N TYR A 93 10.64 2.85 -0.69
CA TYR A 93 11.60 3.95 -0.88
C TYR A 93 12.59 3.69 -2.03
N ALA A 94 12.75 2.43 -2.43
CA ALA A 94 13.67 1.98 -3.46
C ALA A 94 13.10 0.73 -4.17
N LYS A 95 13.86 0.19 -5.13
CA LYS A 95 13.53 -1.09 -5.77
C LYS A 95 13.56 -2.21 -4.73
N GLN A 96 12.56 -3.09 -4.73
CA GLN A 96 12.46 -4.23 -3.81
C GLN A 96 12.07 -5.53 -4.54
N PRO A 97 12.89 -6.05 -5.48
CA PRO A 97 12.50 -7.19 -6.32
C PRO A 97 12.15 -8.47 -5.56
N HIS A 98 12.65 -8.65 -4.33
CA HIS A 98 12.35 -9.80 -3.49
C HIS A 98 10.89 -9.86 -3.00
N LEU A 99 10.13 -8.78 -3.18
CA LEU A 99 8.69 -8.68 -2.92
C LEU A 99 7.83 -9.02 -4.16
N ASP A 100 8.45 -9.12 -5.35
CA ASP A 100 7.72 -9.42 -6.58
C ASP A 100 7.00 -10.76 -6.47
N GLY A 101 5.73 -10.78 -6.88
CA GLY A 101 4.91 -11.99 -6.83
C GLY A 101 4.32 -12.32 -5.45
N LYS A 102 4.63 -11.55 -4.40
CA LYS A 102 4.16 -11.80 -3.03
C LYS A 102 3.10 -10.81 -2.54
N TYR A 103 3.04 -9.63 -3.16
CA TYR A 103 2.15 -8.55 -2.75
C TYR A 103 1.43 -7.98 -3.96
N THR A 104 0.18 -7.56 -3.73
CA THR A 104 -0.61 -6.85 -4.72
C THR A 104 -0.08 -5.42 -4.88
N ILE A 105 0.59 -5.14 -5.99
CA ILE A 105 0.97 -3.78 -6.38
C ILE A 105 -0.26 -3.12 -6.99
N PHE A 106 -0.74 -2.03 -6.39
CA PHE A 106 -1.98 -1.36 -6.82
C PHE A 106 -1.78 0.08 -7.28
N GLY A 107 -0.58 0.61 -7.19
CA GLY A 107 -0.32 1.96 -7.67
C GLY A 107 1.12 2.41 -7.53
N LYS A 108 1.34 3.69 -7.79
CA LYS A 108 2.62 4.36 -7.56
C LYS A 108 2.41 5.83 -7.18
N VAL A 109 3.33 6.38 -6.38
CA VAL A 109 3.37 7.81 -6.08
C VAL A 109 3.93 8.56 -7.30
N SER A 110 3.28 9.64 -7.72
CA SER A 110 3.79 10.51 -8.77
C SER A 110 5.11 11.16 -8.35
N LEU A 111 6.07 11.26 -9.26
CA LEU A 111 7.42 11.77 -9.00
C LEU A 111 7.44 13.17 -8.37
N ARG A 112 6.45 14.02 -8.66
CA ARG A 112 6.31 15.36 -8.06
C ARG A 112 5.94 15.32 -6.57
N ALA A 113 5.24 14.29 -6.12
CA ALA A 113 4.86 14.12 -4.71
C ALA A 113 5.92 13.39 -3.87
N PHE A 114 6.96 12.84 -4.49
CA PHE A 114 7.94 12.00 -3.80
C PHE A 114 8.98 12.78 -2.98
N GLN A 115 9.04 14.11 -3.10
CA GLN A 115 9.86 14.94 -2.21
C GLN A 115 9.36 14.85 -0.77
N PHE A 116 8.04 14.73 -0.57
CA PHE A 116 7.41 14.66 0.76
C PHE A 116 7.66 13.33 1.50
N THR A 117 7.67 12.20 0.78
CA THR A 117 7.96 10.88 1.38
C THR A 117 9.40 10.76 1.90
N ARG A 118 10.35 11.54 1.39
CA ARG A 118 11.72 11.56 1.93
C ARG A 118 11.83 12.28 3.28
N GLU A 119 10.94 13.23 3.55
CA GLU A 119 10.93 13.99 4.80
C GLU A 119 10.31 13.17 5.93
N ALA A 120 9.19 12.48 5.66
CA ALA A 120 8.60 11.50 6.58
C ALA A 120 9.54 10.32 6.92
N ALA A 121 10.56 10.05 6.09
CA ALA A 121 11.57 9.01 6.33
C ALA A 121 12.73 9.47 7.26
N ARG A 122 12.78 10.75 7.63
CA ARG A 122 13.87 11.36 8.43
C ARG A 122 13.46 11.76 9.85
N SER A 123 12.16 11.86 10.11
CA SER A 123 11.55 12.05 11.44
C SER A 123 11.22 10.70 12.08
#